data_AF-A0A842P2L8-F1
#
_entry.id   AF-A0A842P2L8-F1
#
_cell.length_a   1.000
_cell.length_b   1.000
_cell.length_c   1.000
_cell.angle_alpha   90.00
_cell.angle_beta   90.00
_cell.angle_gamma   90.00
#
_symmetry.space_group_name_H-M   'P 1'
#
loop_
_entity.id
_entity.type
_entity.pdbx_description
1 polymer ?
#
loop_
_entity_poly.entity_id
_entity_poly.type
_entity_poly.pdbx_seq_one_letter_code
_entity_poly.pdbx_strand_id
1 'polypeptide(L)'
;MALKSESSFKEYLKKLPDDTIIEYYSDVEYSPFPIILIQEYARRFQQKSKNEIIKDLKYHTQLARKKTQEINKLAKKHASVDDLTKQKTQKIIEQAKRKGYSIGEKISLKHHNLSSTLKKTAKSKIQKTVDAGKKLQVSKKENLEILEKLAKLKDAGIITAKEFQEKKKKILSNI
;
A
#
# COMPACT_ATOMS: atom_id res chain seq x y z
N MET A 1 33.12 27.84 -23.71
CA MET A 1 33.43 26.40 -23.67
C MET A 1 33.80 26.05 -22.24
N ALA A 2 33.08 25.13 -21.58
CA ALA A 2 33.50 24.61 -20.27
C ALA A 2 34.50 23.48 -20.49
N LEU A 3 35.70 23.57 -19.92
CA LEU A 3 36.70 22.52 -20.01
C LEU A 3 36.26 21.32 -19.17
N LYS A 4 36.39 20.08 -19.69
CA LYS A 4 36.04 18.84 -18.95
C LYS A 4 36.83 18.68 -17.64
N SER A 5 37.99 19.32 -17.54
CA SER A 5 38.83 19.35 -16.34
C SER A 5 38.20 20.20 -15.22
N GLU A 6 37.60 21.35 -15.55
CA GLU A 6 36.96 22.22 -14.56
C GLU A 6 35.75 21.55 -13.91
N SER A 7 34.92 20.85 -14.69
CA SER A 7 33.77 20.11 -14.15
C SER A 7 34.21 18.99 -13.21
N SER A 8 35.27 18.27 -13.59
CA SER A 8 35.84 17.19 -12.77
C SER A 8 36.44 17.73 -11.47
N PHE A 9 37.12 18.87 -11.53
CA PHE A 9 37.69 19.54 -10.35
C PHE A 9 36.61 20.06 -9.40
N LYS A 10 35.51 20.62 -9.93
CA LYS A 10 34.34 21.01 -9.11
C LYS A 10 33.74 19.83 -8.36
N GLU A 11 33.56 18.69 -9.03
CA GLU A 11 33.04 17.48 -8.38
C GLU A 11 34.01 16.94 -7.32
N TYR A 12 35.31 17.00 -7.57
CA TYR A 12 36.33 16.64 -6.60
C TYR A 12 36.25 17.53 -5.35
N LEU A 13 36.25 18.85 -5.52
CA LEU A 13 36.16 19.80 -4.40
C LEU A 13 34.88 19.59 -3.57
N LYS A 14 33.76 19.18 -4.17
CA LYS A 14 32.52 18.88 -3.42
C LYS A 14 32.62 17.67 -2.49
N LYS A 15 33.49 16.70 -2.80
CA LYS A 15 33.66 15.47 -2.01
C LYS A 15 34.65 15.63 -0.85
N LEU A 16 35.47 16.68 -0.88
CA LEU A 16 36.48 16.90 0.13
C LEU A 16 35.89 17.37 1.47
N PRO A 17 36.52 16.98 2.59
CA PRO A 17 36.17 17.48 3.90
C PRO A 17 36.50 18.97 4.02
N ASP A 18 35.81 19.62 4.95
CA ASP A 18 35.89 21.07 5.16
C ASP A 18 37.31 21.54 5.52
N ASP A 19 38.03 20.77 6.35
CA ASP A 19 39.41 21.10 6.76
C ASP A 19 40.38 21.17 5.56
N THR A 20 40.28 20.23 4.62
CA THR A 20 41.12 20.21 3.41
C THR A 20 40.78 21.36 2.46
N ILE A 21 39.52 21.80 2.41
CA ILE A 21 39.13 22.97 1.60
C ILE A 21 39.73 24.26 2.17
N ILE A 22 39.84 24.37 3.50
CA ILE A 22 40.50 25.50 4.16
C ILE A 22 41.99 25.52 3.81
N GLU A 23 42.68 24.37 3.91
CA GLU A 23 44.10 24.25 3.56
C GLU A 23 44.37 24.59 2.09
N TYR A 24 43.58 24.05 1.17
CA TYR A 24 43.72 24.39 -0.25
C TYR A 24 43.45 25.87 -0.53
N TYR A 25 42.51 26.48 0.18
CA TYR A 25 42.26 27.91 0.05
C TYR A 25 43.44 28.76 0.55
N SER A 26 44.15 28.33 1.60
CA SER A 26 45.38 28.99 2.06
C SER A 26 46.47 29.01 0.99
N ASP A 27 46.57 27.94 0.19
CA ASP A 27 47.53 27.80 -0.91
C ASP A 27 46.90 28.04 -2.30
N VAL A 28 45.84 28.86 -2.37
CA VAL A 28 45.05 29.05 -3.60
C VAL A 28 45.89 29.56 -4.78
N GLU A 29 46.97 30.29 -4.51
CA GLU A 29 47.89 30.83 -5.52
C GLU A 29 48.58 29.74 -6.34
N TYR A 30 48.71 28.53 -5.79
CA TYR A 30 49.34 27.37 -6.43
C TYR A 30 48.31 26.45 -7.11
N SER A 31 47.02 26.75 -7.01
CA SER A 31 45.96 25.94 -7.63
C SER A 31 45.87 26.19 -9.13
N PRO A 32 45.70 25.14 -9.96
CA PRO A 32 45.44 25.31 -11.39
C PRO A 32 44.06 25.94 -11.68
N PHE A 33 43.14 25.92 -10.71
CA PHE A 33 41.80 26.50 -10.82
C PHE A 33 41.43 27.34 -9.58
N PRO A 34 42.11 28.47 -9.34
CA PRO A 34 41.99 29.25 -8.12
C PRO A 34 40.58 29.84 -7.94
N ILE A 35 39.96 30.31 -9.03
CA ILE A 35 38.61 30.89 -9.01
C ILE A 35 37.57 29.88 -8.53
N ILE A 36 37.68 28.62 -8.98
CA ILE A 36 36.74 27.55 -8.61
C ILE A 36 36.88 27.22 -7.12
N LEU A 37 38.12 27.20 -6.62
CA LEU A 37 38.41 26.94 -5.22
C LEU A 37 37.88 28.05 -4.30
N ILE A 38 38.09 29.32 -4.68
CA ILE A 38 37.55 30.49 -3.98
C ILE A 38 36.03 30.44 -3.92
N GLN A 39 35.37 30.05 -5.02
CA GLN A 39 33.92 29.92 -5.08
C GLN A 39 33.39 28.81 -4.16
N GLU A 40 34.02 27.64 -4.14
CA GLU A 40 33.59 26.54 -3.25
C GLU A 40 33.90 26.84 -1.77
N TYR A 41 35.04 27.48 -1.47
CA TYR A 41 35.35 27.96 -0.13
C TYR A 41 34.32 28.98 0.34
N ALA A 42 34.02 29.99 -0.48
CA ALA A 42 32.97 30.96 -0.17
C ALA A 42 31.61 30.29 0.00
N ARG A 43 31.24 29.31 -0.84
CA ARG A 43 29.97 28.58 -0.71
C ARG A 43 29.84 27.83 0.63
N ARG A 44 30.93 27.24 1.13
CA ARG A 44 30.94 26.44 2.36
C ARG A 44 31.08 27.30 3.63
N PHE A 45 31.94 28.32 3.57
CA PHE A 45 32.38 29.09 4.72
C PHE A 45 32.02 30.58 4.64
N GLN A 46 31.14 30.97 3.70
CA GLN A 46 30.55 32.30 3.69
C GLN A 46 30.10 32.63 5.11
N GLN A 47 30.57 33.77 5.60
CA GLN A 47 30.24 34.23 6.94
C GLN A 47 28.72 34.34 7.01
N LYS A 48 28.11 33.44 7.80
CA LYS A 48 26.71 33.57 8.17
C LYS A 48 26.49 34.99 8.63
N SER A 49 25.39 35.61 8.21
CA SER A 49 25.07 36.96 8.66
C SER A 49 25.04 36.96 10.20
N LYS A 50 25.40 38.08 10.82
CA LYS A 50 25.36 38.23 12.29
C LYS A 50 24.01 37.76 12.88
N ASN A 51 22.92 37.97 12.15
CA ASN A 51 21.57 37.53 12.52
C ASN A 51 21.39 36.01 12.50
N GLU A 52 21.93 35.32 11.48
CA GLU A 52 21.92 33.85 11.40
C GLU A 52 22.76 33.22 12.51
N ILE A 53 23.95 33.78 12.79
CA ILE A 53 24.80 33.33 13.90
C ILE A 53 24.04 33.46 15.22
N ILE A 54 23.40 34.61 15.47
CA ILE A 54 22.61 34.83 16.70
C ILE A 54 21.41 33.87 16.76
N LYS A 55 20.75 33.60 15.64
CA LYS A 55 19.61 32.67 15.56
C LYS A 55 20.05 31.25 15.92
N ASP A 56 21.12 30.77 15.31
CA ASP A 56 21.68 29.44 15.56
C ASP A 56 22.15 29.33 17.02
N LEU A 57 22.84 30.36 17.53
CA LEU A 57 23.29 30.39 18.92
C LEU A 57 22.12 30.34 19.90
N LYS A 58 21.04 31.09 19.65
CA LYS A 58 19.81 31.03 20.45
C LYS A 58 19.19 29.63 20.39
N TYR A 59 19.11 29.02 19.21
CA TYR A 59 18.57 27.67 19.04
C TYR A 59 19.39 26.63 19.83
N HIS A 60 20.71 26.62 19.68
CA HIS A 60 21.60 25.72 20.41
C HIS A 60 21.54 25.95 21.91
N THR A 61 21.48 27.21 22.36
CA THR A 61 21.31 27.56 23.78
C THR A 61 20.00 27.01 24.33
N GLN A 62 18.89 27.16 23.61
CA GLN A 62 17.60 26.60 24.00
C GLN A 62 17.64 25.07 24.07
N LEU A 63 18.27 24.41 23.09
CA LEU A 63 18.39 22.96 23.07
C LEU A 63 19.24 22.44 24.24
N ALA A 64 20.38 23.09 24.51
CA ALA A 64 21.23 22.78 25.66
C ALA A 64 20.46 22.94 26.97
N ARG A 65 19.75 24.06 27.16
CA ARG A 65 18.88 24.29 28.33
C ARG A 65 17.84 23.18 28.51
N LYS A 66 17.16 22.78 27.44
CA LYS A 66 16.16 21.68 27.49
C LYS A 66 16.82 20.36 27.90
N LYS A 67 17.96 20.01 27.31
CA LYS A 67 18.71 18.78 27.67
C LYS A 67 19.13 18.80 29.15
N THR A 68 19.69 19.91 29.64
CA THR A 68 20.06 20.07 31.04
C THR A 68 18.86 19.94 31.98
N GLN A 69 17.70 20.51 31.61
CA GLN A 69 16.48 20.35 32.41
C GLN A 69 16.02 18.89 32.49
N GLU A 70 16.06 18.15 31.38
CA GLU A 70 15.73 16.72 31.38
C GLU A 70 16.71 15.91 32.22
N ILE A 71 18.01 16.17 32.11
CA ILE A 71 19.04 15.56 32.96
C ILE A 71 18.76 15.86 34.44
N ASN A 72 18.45 17.12 34.79
CA ASN A 72 18.11 17.50 36.16
C ASN A 72 16.84 16.81 36.67
N LYS A 73 15.81 16.64 35.83
CA LYS A 73 14.61 15.87 36.19
C LYS A 73 14.94 14.39 36.44
N LEU A 74 15.86 13.81 35.68
CA LEU A 74 16.31 12.43 35.88
C LEU A 74 17.10 12.29 37.17
N ALA A 75 18.05 13.20 37.41
CA ALA A 75 18.83 13.25 38.64
C ALA A 75 17.93 13.38 39.88
N LYS A 76 16.95 14.30 39.86
CA LYS A 76 15.95 14.47 40.94
C LYS A 76 15.09 13.22 41.20
N LYS A 77 14.87 12.38 40.18
CA LYS A 77 14.09 11.16 40.31
C LYS A 77 14.91 9.97 40.83
N HIS A 78 16.23 10.14 41.02
CA HIS A 78 17.17 9.04 41.30
C HIS A 78 17.00 7.85 40.34
N ALA A 79 16.47 8.10 39.14
CA ALA A 79 16.18 7.06 38.17
C ALA A 79 17.47 6.73 37.45
N SER A 80 17.87 5.46 37.47
CA SER A 80 18.98 5.01 36.65
C SER A 80 18.63 5.19 35.16
N VAL A 81 19.64 5.40 34.32
CA VAL A 81 19.46 5.43 32.86
C VAL A 81 18.79 4.13 32.38
N ASP A 82 19.10 3.02 33.06
CA ASP A 82 18.53 1.70 32.79
C ASP A 82 17.04 1.64 33.09
N ASP A 83 16.56 2.21 34.19
CA ASP A 83 15.13 2.22 34.54
C ASP A 83 14.31 3.07 33.56
N LEU A 84 14.85 4.21 33.12
CA LEU A 84 14.23 5.04 32.09
C LEU A 84 14.16 4.30 30.76
N THR A 85 15.23 3.58 30.41
CA THR A 85 15.32 2.79 29.18
C THR A 85 14.31 1.65 29.23
N LYS A 86 14.26 0.88 30.33
CA LYS A 86 13.24 -0.15 30.57
C LYS A 86 11.83 0.42 30.45
N GLN A 87 11.55 1.57 31.06
CA GLN A 87 10.23 2.20 30.98
C GLN A 87 9.86 2.62 29.55
N LYS A 88 10.80 3.22 28.80
CA LYS A 88 10.58 3.61 27.40
C LYS A 88 10.36 2.38 26.53
N THR A 89 11.18 1.35 26.68
CA THR A 89 11.05 0.08 25.98
C THR A 89 9.68 -0.54 26.27
N GLN A 90 9.26 -0.57 27.52
CA GLN A 90 7.94 -1.09 27.90
C GLN A 90 6.81 -0.29 27.24
N LYS A 91 6.88 1.05 27.23
CA LYS A 91 5.88 1.88 26.53
C LYS A 91 5.81 1.61 25.04
N ILE A 92 6.97 1.41 24.39
CA ILE A 92 7.05 1.06 22.97
C ILE A 92 6.41 -0.31 22.72
N ILE A 93 6.73 -1.31 23.55
CA ILE A 93 6.15 -2.66 23.48
C ILE A 93 4.63 -2.59 23.65
N GLU A 94 4.13 -1.88 24.65
CA GLU A 94 2.69 -1.75 24.89
C GLU A 94 1.97 -1.03 23.75
N GLN A 95 2.59 0.00 23.17
CA GLN A 95 2.06 0.66 21.98
C GLN A 95 2.01 -0.28 20.77
N ALA A 96 3.07 -1.08 20.56
CA ALA A 96 3.12 -2.06 19.48
C ALA A 96 2.07 -3.16 19.65
N LYS A 97 1.89 -3.69 20.87
CA LYS A 97 0.82 -4.66 21.19
C LYS A 97 -0.57 -4.10 20.87
N ARG A 98 -0.90 -2.89 21.34
CA ARG A 98 -2.19 -2.25 21.07
C ARG A 98 -2.46 -2.09 19.58
N LYS A 99 -1.44 -1.66 18.82
CA LYS A 99 -1.54 -1.58 17.35
C LYS A 99 -1.78 -2.96 16.74
N GLY A 100 -1.01 -3.97 17.17
CA GLY A 100 -1.16 -5.36 16.74
C GLY A 100 -2.57 -5.90 16.96
N TYR A 101 -3.14 -5.73 18.15
CA TYR A 101 -4.51 -6.14 18.45
C TYR A 101 -5.54 -5.44 17.55
N SER A 102 -5.46 -4.11 17.41
CA SER A 102 -6.41 -3.35 16.58
C SER A 102 -6.36 -3.75 15.10
N ILE A 103 -5.18 -4.11 14.59
CA ILE A 103 -5.00 -4.62 13.23
C ILE A 103 -5.58 -6.02 13.12
N GLY A 104 -5.29 -6.91 14.08
CA GLY A 104 -5.81 -8.27 14.12
C GLY A 104 -7.35 -8.32 14.15
N GLU A 105 -7.98 -7.44 14.94
CA GLU A 105 -9.42 -7.32 15.01
C GLU A 105 -10.03 -6.89 13.67
N LYS A 106 -9.46 -5.86 13.02
CA LYS A 106 -9.89 -5.43 11.69
C LYS A 106 -9.77 -6.53 10.63
N ILE A 107 -8.68 -7.30 10.67
CA ILE A 107 -8.47 -8.44 9.76
C ILE A 107 -9.52 -9.52 10.01
N SER A 108 -9.79 -9.85 11.27
CA SER A 108 -10.79 -10.86 11.65
C SER A 108 -12.19 -10.48 11.17
N LEU A 109 -12.62 -9.22 11.39
CA LEU A 109 -13.89 -8.70 10.91
C LEU A 109 -13.98 -8.76 9.38
N LYS A 110 -12.91 -8.36 8.67
CA LYS A 110 -12.87 -8.41 7.21
C LYS A 110 -12.95 -9.84 6.69
N HIS A 111 -12.25 -10.77 7.34
CA HIS A 111 -12.29 -12.20 7.02
C HIS A 111 -13.71 -12.77 7.22
N HIS A 112 -14.35 -12.47 8.35
CA HIS A 112 -15.73 -12.90 8.60
C HIS A 112 -16.69 -12.38 7.53
N ASN A 113 -16.61 -11.10 7.19
CA ASN A 113 -17.44 -10.49 6.16
C ASN A 113 -17.22 -11.15 4.79
N LEU A 114 -15.96 -11.36 4.39
CA LEU A 114 -15.62 -12.05 3.14
C LEU A 114 -16.11 -13.50 3.11
N SER A 115 -15.97 -14.24 4.21
CA SER A 115 -16.47 -15.62 4.32
C SER A 115 -17.99 -15.65 4.16
N SER A 116 -18.70 -14.71 4.79
CA SER A 116 -20.16 -14.61 4.69
C SER A 116 -20.64 -14.29 3.27
N THR A 117 -19.95 -13.40 2.55
CA THR A 117 -20.30 -13.05 1.17
C THR A 117 -20.00 -14.20 0.22
N LEU A 118 -18.87 -14.89 0.38
CA LEU A 118 -18.53 -16.10 -0.38
C LEU A 118 -19.57 -17.19 -0.19
N LYS A 119 -19.99 -17.48 1.05
CA LYS A 119 -21.05 -18.47 1.33
C LYS A 119 -22.37 -18.11 0.67
N LYS A 120 -22.78 -16.83 0.72
CA LYS A 120 -24.01 -16.35 0.07
C LYS A 120 -23.94 -16.50 -1.45
N THR A 121 -22.82 -16.13 -2.06
CA THR A 121 -22.60 -16.23 -3.51
C THR A 121 -22.57 -17.69 -3.97
N ALA A 122 -21.92 -18.58 -3.21
CA ALA A 122 -21.92 -20.01 -3.52
C ALA A 122 -23.34 -20.60 -3.43
N LYS A 123 -24.09 -20.29 -2.36
CA LYS A 123 -25.47 -20.74 -2.19
C LYS A 123 -26.38 -20.25 -3.32
N SER A 124 -26.28 -18.98 -3.71
CA SER A 124 -27.11 -18.43 -4.79
C SER A 124 -26.78 -19.02 -6.16
N LYS A 125 -25.49 -19.32 -6.43
CA LYS A 125 -25.08 -20.00 -7.67
C LYS A 125 -25.62 -21.43 -7.73
N ILE A 126 -25.50 -22.19 -6.63
CA ILE A 126 -26.07 -23.54 -6.53
C ILE A 126 -27.59 -23.49 -6.71
N GLN A 127 -28.28 -22.56 -6.05
CA GLN A 127 -29.72 -22.41 -6.18
C GLN A 127 -30.15 -22.17 -7.63
N LYS A 128 -29.48 -21.25 -8.34
CA LYS A 128 -29.73 -21.00 -9.77
C LYS A 128 -29.55 -22.27 -10.62
N THR A 129 -28.51 -23.06 -10.36
CA THR A 129 -28.30 -24.32 -11.09
C THR A 129 -29.37 -25.37 -10.79
N VAL A 130 -29.81 -25.47 -9.54
CA VAL A 130 -30.89 -26.39 -9.13
C VAL A 130 -32.22 -25.95 -9.75
N ASP A 131 -32.55 -24.66 -9.72
CA ASP A 131 -33.78 -24.12 -10.26
C ASP A 131 -33.84 -24.30 -11.78
N ALA A 132 -32.72 -24.10 -12.49
CA ALA A 132 -32.62 -24.40 -13.92
C ALA A 132 -32.84 -25.90 -14.20
N GLY A 133 -32.25 -26.79 -13.40
CA GLY A 133 -32.45 -28.23 -13.51
C GLY A 133 -33.91 -28.66 -13.25
N LYS A 134 -34.56 -28.08 -12.24
CA LYS A 134 -35.99 -28.31 -11.97
C LYS A 134 -36.87 -27.83 -13.11
N LYS A 135 -36.60 -26.64 -13.66
CA LYS A 135 -37.33 -26.10 -14.82
C LYS A 135 -37.25 -27.02 -16.03
N LEU A 136 -36.08 -27.61 -16.29
CA LEU A 136 -35.89 -28.60 -17.37
C LEU A 136 -36.64 -29.91 -17.12
N GLN A 137 -36.74 -30.37 -15.87
CA GLN A 137 -37.54 -31.57 -15.56
C GLN A 137 -39.04 -31.32 -15.73
N VAL A 138 -39.53 -30.14 -15.31
CA VAL A 138 -40.94 -29.77 -15.46
C VAL A 138 -41.30 -29.65 -16.94
N SER A 139 -40.48 -28.97 -17.76
CA SER A 139 -40.72 -28.87 -19.20
C SER A 139 -40.68 -30.24 -19.89
N LYS A 140 -39.79 -31.16 -19.48
CA LYS A 140 -39.79 -32.54 -20.00
C LYS A 140 -41.09 -33.28 -19.68
N LYS A 141 -41.63 -33.14 -18.48
CA LYS A 141 -42.92 -33.77 -18.09
C LYS A 141 -44.09 -33.18 -18.89
N GLU A 142 -44.18 -31.86 -18.97
CA GLU A 142 -45.22 -31.17 -19.75
C GLU A 142 -45.15 -31.53 -21.25
N ASN A 143 -43.95 -31.57 -21.82
CA ASN A 143 -43.75 -31.95 -23.22
C ASN A 143 -44.13 -33.41 -23.50
N LEU A 144 -43.89 -34.34 -22.55
CA LEU A 144 -44.34 -35.72 -22.66
C LEU A 144 -45.86 -35.83 -22.60
N GLU A 145 -46.51 -35.06 -21.72
CA GLU A 145 -47.97 -35.04 -21.59
C GLU A 145 -48.65 -34.46 -22.84
N ILE A 146 -48.05 -33.45 -23.47
CA ILE A 146 -48.50 -32.90 -24.76
C ILE A 146 -48.35 -33.95 -25.87
N LEU A 147 -47.24 -34.69 -25.91
CA LEU A 147 -47.04 -35.78 -26.88
C LEU A 147 -48.08 -36.90 -26.72
N GLU A 148 -48.44 -37.25 -25.48
CA GLU A 148 -49.47 -38.24 -25.19
C GLU A 148 -50.86 -37.76 -25.68
N LYS A 149 -51.21 -36.50 -25.41
CA LYS A 149 -52.46 -35.88 -25.91
C LYS A 149 -52.50 -35.83 -27.44
N LEU A 150 -51.39 -35.52 -28.09
CA LEU A 150 -51.29 -35.51 -29.57
C LEU A 150 -51.47 -36.92 -30.17
N ALA A 151 -50.95 -37.96 -29.51
CA ALA A 151 -51.15 -39.34 -29.95
C ALA A 151 -52.63 -39.74 -29.89
N LYS A 152 -53.31 -39.42 -28.77
CA LYS A 152 -54.75 -39.66 -28.59
C LYS A 152 -55.61 -38.97 -29.68
N LEU A 153 -55.26 -37.76 -30.08
CA LEU A 153 -55.96 -37.02 -31.15
C LEU A 153 -55.77 -37.63 -32.54
N LYS A 154 -54.57 -38.18 -32.81
CA LYS A 154 -54.28 -38.92 -34.05
C LYS A 154 -55.10 -40.20 -34.10
N ASP A 155 -55.13 -40.96 -32.99
CA ASP A 155 -55.84 -42.24 -32.92
C ASP A 155 -57.37 -42.05 -32.99
N ALA A 156 -57.88 -40.89 -32.52
CA ALA A 156 -59.27 -40.48 -32.70
C ALA A 156 -59.62 -39.95 -34.11
N GLY A 157 -58.64 -39.88 -35.03
CA GLY A 157 -58.84 -39.44 -36.42
C GLY A 157 -59.03 -37.93 -36.60
N ILE A 158 -58.81 -37.12 -35.56
CA ILE A 158 -59.03 -35.67 -35.57
C ILE A 158 -57.89 -34.94 -36.31
N ILE A 159 -56.66 -35.49 -36.28
CA ILE A 159 -55.50 -34.94 -36.98
C ILE A 159 -54.92 -35.96 -37.96
N THR A 160 -54.34 -35.48 -39.06
CA THR A 160 -53.69 -36.35 -40.04
C THR A 160 -52.31 -36.79 -39.57
N ALA A 161 -51.83 -37.93 -40.10
CA ALA A 161 -50.51 -38.46 -39.74
C ALA A 161 -49.35 -37.51 -40.08
N LYS A 162 -49.47 -36.70 -41.14
CA LYS A 162 -48.48 -35.67 -41.49
C LYS A 162 -48.42 -34.56 -40.44
N GLU A 163 -49.58 -34.04 -40.03
CA GLU A 163 -49.67 -32.98 -39.02
C GLU A 163 -49.13 -33.45 -37.65
N PHE A 164 -49.40 -34.69 -37.27
CA PHE A 164 -48.83 -35.27 -36.05
C PHE A 164 -47.30 -35.31 -36.09
N GLN A 165 -46.70 -35.75 -37.21
CA GLN A 165 -45.24 -35.85 -37.34
C GLN A 165 -44.56 -34.47 -37.30
N GLU A 166 -45.13 -33.46 -37.94
CA GLU A 166 -44.60 -32.09 -37.88
C GLU A 166 -44.66 -31.52 -36.44
N LYS A 167 -45.79 -31.68 -35.75
CA LYS A 167 -45.94 -31.21 -34.37
C LYS A 167 -45.03 -31.96 -33.39
N LYS A 168 -44.90 -33.28 -33.55
CA LYS A 168 -43.95 -34.10 -32.77
C LYS A 168 -42.51 -33.65 -32.97
N LYS A 169 -42.09 -33.40 -34.22
CA LYS A 169 -40.74 -32.92 -34.53
C LYS A 169 -40.46 -31.56 -33.89
N LYS A 170 -41.44 -30.65 -33.90
CA LYS A 170 -41.33 -29.31 -33.29
C LYS A 170 -41.24 -29.34 -31.76
N ILE A 171 -41.90 -30.30 -31.10
CA ILE A 171 -41.80 -30.48 -29.64
C ILE A 171 -40.45 -31.11 -29.28
N LEU A 172 -40.02 -32.13 -30.03
CA LEU A 172 -38.73 -32.78 -29.83
C LEU A 172 -37.53 -31.85 -30.08
N SER A 173 -37.66 -30.84 -30.96
CA SER A 173 -36.62 -29.82 -31.15
C SER A 173 -36.51 -28.81 -30.02
N ASN A 174 -37.51 -28.73 -29.13
CA ASN A 174 -37.56 -27.81 -27.98
C ASN A 174 -37.19 -28.49 -26.65
N ILE A 175 -36.78 -29.77 -26.66
CA ILE A 175 -36.36 -30.58 -25.50
C ILE A 175 -34.84 -30.70 -25.50
#